data_AF-A0A915LIY1-F1
#
_entry.id   AF-A0A915LIY1-F1
#
_cell.length_a   1.000
_cell.length_b   1.000
_cell.length_c   1.000
_cell.angle_alpha   90.00
_cell.angle_beta   90.00
_cell.angle_gamma   90.00
#
_symmetry.space_group_name_H-M   'P 1'
#
loop_
_entity.id
_entity.type
_entity.pdbx_description
1 polymer ?
#
loop_
_entity_poly.entity_id
_entity_poly.type
_entity_poly.pdbx_seq_one_letter_code
_entity_poly.pdbx_strand_id
1 'polypeptide(L)'
;IEKLIKEPDEATKGFYFQQTMYRIKDPLVSIPFYTNVLGMRLLKQLDFPEMEFSLFFMGYKELSELPKDDKERRYFALSTHSTIELTYNWGSEKDPNFAYHNGNKEPRGFGQFYKISFWVRRLFRTWIVSVDMSHSYTIEPRI
;
A
#
# COMPACT_ATOMS: atom_id res chain seq x y z
N ILE A 1 -21.63 -14.82 17.53
CA ILE A 1 -20.33 -14.55 16.84
C ILE A 1 -19.18 -14.86 17.77
N GLU A 2 -19.14 -14.32 18.99
CA GLU A 2 -18.05 -14.57 19.96
C GLU A 2 -17.78 -16.06 20.20
N LYS A 3 -18.83 -16.89 20.27
CA LYS A 3 -18.71 -18.36 20.41
C LYS A 3 -18.02 -19.08 19.23
N LEU A 4 -17.83 -18.40 18.10
CA LEU A 4 -17.10 -18.91 16.93
C LEU A 4 -15.60 -18.56 16.98
N ILE A 5 -15.21 -17.65 17.86
CA ILE A 5 -13.83 -17.19 18.00
C ILE A 5 -13.08 -18.24 18.81
N LYS A 6 -11.99 -18.74 18.24
CA LYS A 6 -11.04 -19.63 18.92
C LYS A 6 -9.74 -18.85 19.14
N GLU A 7 -8.98 -19.26 20.15
CA GLU A 7 -7.61 -18.79 20.26
C GLU A 7 -6.84 -19.11 18.96
N PRO A 8 -5.98 -18.20 18.47
CA PRO A 8 -5.13 -18.48 17.33
C PRO A 8 -4.28 -19.74 17.55
N ASP A 9 -4.12 -20.54 16.51
CA ASP A 9 -3.27 -21.72 16.55
C ASP A 9 -1.81 -21.32 16.76
N GLU A 10 -1.05 -22.04 17.61
CA GLU A 10 0.37 -21.77 17.85
C GLU A 10 1.20 -21.79 16.55
N ALA A 11 0.79 -22.52 15.52
CA ALA A 11 1.44 -22.52 14.21
C ALA A 11 1.38 -21.16 13.50
N THR A 12 0.41 -20.30 13.85
CA THR A 12 0.25 -18.95 13.29
C THR A 12 0.92 -17.87 14.14
N LYS A 13 1.62 -18.26 15.20
CA LYS A 13 2.31 -17.34 16.10
C LYS A 13 3.37 -16.55 15.33
N GLY A 14 3.28 -15.22 15.44
CA GLY A 14 4.17 -14.29 14.74
C GLY A 14 3.73 -13.94 13.32
N PHE A 15 2.60 -14.47 12.82
CA PHE A 15 2.00 -13.97 11.59
C PHE A 15 1.47 -12.55 11.83
N TYR A 16 1.64 -11.69 10.84
CA TYR A 16 1.06 -10.35 10.84
C TYR A 16 0.67 -9.94 9.42
N PHE A 17 -0.23 -8.97 9.33
CA PHE A 17 -0.59 -8.38 8.06
C PHE A 17 0.55 -7.50 7.55
N GLN A 18 1.28 -8.03 6.58
CA GLN A 18 2.49 -7.38 6.07
C GLN A 18 2.16 -6.34 5.01
N GLN A 19 1.34 -6.66 4.00
CA GLN A 19 1.12 -5.74 2.88
C GLN A 19 -0.24 -5.79 2.22
N THR A 20 -0.60 -4.69 1.57
CA THR A 20 -1.58 -4.66 0.47
C THR A 20 -0.89 -4.25 -0.82
N MET A 21 -1.16 -4.95 -1.92
CA MET A 21 -0.57 -4.65 -3.22
C MET A 21 -1.58 -3.93 -4.14
N TYR A 22 -1.10 -2.89 -4.82
CA TYR A 22 -1.79 -2.24 -5.93
C TYR A 22 -0.93 -2.20 -7.17
N ARG A 23 -1.57 -2.41 -8.33
CA ARG A 23 -0.93 -2.08 -9.60
C ARG A 23 -1.05 -0.60 -9.87
N ILE A 24 0.05 0.02 -10.27
CA ILE A 24 0.13 1.43 -10.64
C ILE A 24 0.54 1.57 -12.10
N LYS A 25 -0.05 2.56 -12.77
CA LYS A 25 0.25 2.88 -14.18
C LYS A 25 1.59 3.59 -14.32
N ASP A 26 1.80 4.62 -13.50
CA ASP A 26 2.97 5.48 -13.60
C ASP A 26 3.58 5.72 -12.21
N PRO A 27 4.81 5.25 -11.95
CA PRO A 27 5.50 5.49 -10.69
C PRO A 27 5.84 6.97 -10.48
N LEU A 28 6.02 7.77 -11.55
CA LEU A 28 6.31 9.21 -11.44
C LEU A 28 5.11 10.00 -10.90
N VAL A 29 3.90 9.49 -11.08
CA VAL A 29 2.68 10.06 -10.49
C VAL A 29 2.42 9.46 -9.10
N SER A 30 2.54 8.13 -9.00
CA SER A 30 2.11 7.39 -7.81
C SER A 30 3.03 7.64 -6.62
N ILE A 31 4.36 7.57 -6.82
CA ILE A 31 5.32 7.69 -5.71
C ILE A 31 5.21 9.05 -5.01
N PRO A 32 5.18 10.21 -5.71
CA PRO A 32 4.97 11.51 -5.06
C PRO A 32 3.65 11.61 -4.31
N PHE A 33 2.58 10.97 -4.78
CA PHE A 33 1.32 10.94 -4.04
C PHE A 33 1.49 10.22 -2.69
N TYR A 34 2.02 9.00 -2.68
CA TYR A 34 2.22 8.25 -1.44
C TYR A 34 3.26 8.90 -0.51
N THR A 35 4.30 9.54 -1.04
CA THR A 35 5.31 10.20 -0.20
C THR A 35 4.89 11.59 0.25
N ASN A 36 4.48 12.47 -0.65
CA ASN A 36 4.33 13.89 -0.37
C ASN A 36 2.93 14.25 0.11
N VAL A 37 1.90 13.50 -0.31
CA VAL A 37 0.51 13.72 0.12
C VAL A 37 0.20 12.87 1.35
N LEU A 38 0.51 11.57 1.30
CA LEU A 38 0.20 10.65 2.40
C LEU A 38 1.32 10.51 3.45
N GLY A 39 2.50 11.09 3.21
CA GLY A 39 3.60 11.09 4.18
C GLY A 39 4.30 9.74 4.36
N MET A 40 4.12 8.79 3.43
CA MET A 40 4.81 7.51 3.49
C MET A 40 6.26 7.64 3.02
N ARG A 41 7.08 6.63 3.33
CA ARG A 41 8.46 6.52 2.87
C ARG A 41 8.60 5.33 1.93
N LEU A 42 9.37 5.50 0.85
CA LEU A 42 9.83 4.37 0.05
C LEU A 42 10.87 3.57 0.84
N LEU A 43 10.48 2.38 1.28
CA LEU A 43 11.34 1.49 2.05
C LEU A 43 12.34 0.79 1.12
N LYS A 44 11.87 0.23 0.02
CA LYS A 44 12.70 -0.47 -0.97
C LYS A 44 12.01 -0.51 -2.34
N GLN A 45 12.80 -0.37 -3.39
CA GLN A 45 12.43 -0.74 -4.75
C GLN A 45 13.09 -2.08 -5.10
N LEU A 46 12.34 -2.95 -5.78
CA LEU A 46 12.83 -4.20 -6.36
C LEU A 46 12.48 -4.22 -7.84
N ASP A 47 13.47 -4.43 -8.69
CA ASP A 47 13.30 -4.52 -10.14
C ASP A 47 13.47 -5.96 -10.61
N PHE A 48 12.60 -6.39 -11.52
CA PHE A 48 12.62 -7.73 -12.11
C PHE A 48 12.69 -7.62 -13.64
N PRO A 49 13.88 -7.40 -14.22
CA PRO A 49 14.02 -7.11 -15.65
C PRO A 49 13.53 -8.24 -16.57
N GLU A 50 13.73 -9.50 -16.17
CA GLU A 50 13.27 -10.67 -16.94
C GLU A 50 11.75 -10.75 -17.05
N MET A 51 11.03 -10.11 -16.13
CA MET A 51 9.56 -10.09 -16.09
C MET A 51 8.97 -8.69 -16.34
N GLU A 52 9.83 -7.70 -16.63
CA GLU A 52 9.45 -6.31 -16.95
C GLU A 52 8.51 -5.65 -15.94
N PHE A 53 8.79 -5.80 -14.64
CA PHE A 53 8.09 -5.06 -13.60
C PHE A 53 8.99 -4.62 -12.44
N SER A 54 8.53 -3.60 -11.73
CA SER A 54 9.13 -3.10 -10.48
C SER A 54 8.13 -3.10 -9.35
N LEU A 55 8.60 -3.33 -8.12
CA LEU A 55 7.83 -3.24 -6.89
C LEU A 55 8.37 -2.10 -6.03
N PHE A 56 7.48 -1.27 -5.51
CA PHE A 56 7.80 -0.18 -4.60
C PHE A 56 7.11 -0.40 -3.26
N PHE A 57 7.88 -0.68 -2.21
CA PHE A 57 7.35 -0.90 -0.87
C PHE A 57 7.29 0.42 -0.11
N MET A 58 6.07 0.88 0.15
CA MET A 58 5.79 2.11 0.88
C MET A 58 5.37 1.81 2.32
N GLY A 59 5.90 2.55 3.30
CA GLY A 59 5.51 2.39 4.71
C GLY A 59 5.75 3.64 5.54
N TYR A 60 5.13 3.69 6.72
CA TYR A 60 5.37 4.75 7.71
C TYR A 60 6.55 4.36 8.60
N LYS A 61 7.74 4.82 8.22
CA LYS A 61 9.00 4.57 8.92
C LYS A 61 9.89 5.81 8.93
N GLU A 62 10.63 5.97 10.01
CA GLU A 62 11.62 7.04 10.13
C GLU A 62 12.86 6.73 9.29
N LEU A 63 13.52 7.77 8.78
CA LEU A 63 14.72 7.58 7.97
C LEU A 63 15.82 6.84 8.73
N SER A 64 15.93 7.07 10.04
CA SER A 64 16.91 6.43 10.91
C SER A 64 16.68 4.93 11.11
N GLU A 65 15.46 4.42 10.84
CA GLU A 65 15.17 2.99 10.93
C GLU A 65 15.63 2.22 9.69
N LEU A 66 15.85 2.90 8.56
CA LEU A 66 16.15 2.23 7.29
C LEU A 66 17.60 1.72 7.29
N PRO A 67 17.81 0.41 7.11
CA PRO A 67 19.15 -0.13 6.95
C PRO A 67 19.86 0.46 5.73
N LYS A 68 21.18 0.61 5.84
CA LYS A 68 22.02 1.09 4.74
C LYS A 68 22.41 -0.02 3.77
N ASP A 69 22.59 -1.24 4.29
CA ASP A 69 22.86 -2.40 3.46
C ASP A 69 21.63 -2.79 2.64
N ASP A 70 21.85 -3.19 1.38
CA ASP A 70 20.76 -3.45 0.44
C ASP A 70 19.93 -4.68 0.81
N LYS A 71 20.59 -5.74 1.30
CA LYS A 71 19.94 -7.00 1.69
C LYS A 71 19.15 -6.81 2.97
N GLU A 72 19.74 -6.14 3.94
CA GLU A 72 19.05 -5.77 5.19
C GLU A 72 17.85 -4.87 4.90
N ARG A 73 17.99 -3.90 4.00
CA ARG A 73 16.89 -3.01 3.63
C ARG A 73 15.76 -3.74 2.91
N ARG A 74 16.08 -4.74 2.08
CA ARG A 74 15.08 -5.66 1.49
C ARG A 74 14.34 -6.44 2.56
N TYR A 75 15.07 -7.06 3.50
CA TYR A 75 14.46 -7.81 4.60
C TYR A 75 13.58 -6.90 5.48
N PHE A 76 14.07 -5.70 5.80
CA PHE A 76 13.32 -4.69 6.54
C PHE A 76 12.02 -4.30 5.85
N ALA A 77 12.04 -4.03 4.54
CA ALA A 77 10.82 -3.70 3.79
C ALA A 77 9.81 -4.85 3.81
N LEU A 78 10.26 -6.09 3.59
CA LEU A 78 9.43 -7.30 3.57
C LEU A 78 8.99 -7.77 4.97
N SER A 79 9.56 -7.23 6.04
CA SER A 79 9.16 -7.52 7.43
C SER A 79 8.44 -6.35 8.12
N THR A 80 8.30 -5.22 7.43
CA THR A 80 7.57 -4.06 7.95
C THR A 80 6.07 -4.35 7.88
N HIS A 81 5.35 -4.07 8.96
CA HIS A 81 3.91 -4.28 9.04
C HIS A 81 3.16 -3.28 8.16
N SER A 82 2.04 -3.73 7.56
CA SER A 82 1.06 -2.86 6.87
C SER A 82 1.65 -1.95 5.78
N THR A 83 2.59 -2.45 4.98
CA THR A 83 3.14 -1.73 3.83
C THR A 83 2.14 -1.68 2.66
N ILE A 84 2.30 -0.69 1.80
CA ILE A 84 1.67 -0.67 0.47
C ILE A 84 2.72 -1.07 -0.55
N GLU A 85 2.50 -2.20 -1.23
CA GLU A 85 3.31 -2.64 -2.36
C GLU A 85 2.70 -2.05 -3.64
N LEU A 86 3.45 -1.22 -4.35
CA LEU A 86 3.03 -0.70 -5.66
C LEU A 86 3.75 -1.47 -6.76
N THR A 87 3.00 -2.18 -7.59
CA THR A 87 3.52 -2.94 -8.73
C THR A 87 3.38 -2.13 -10.01
N TYR A 88 4.49 -1.87 -10.66
CA TYR A 88 4.55 -1.17 -11.94
C TYR A 88 5.01 -2.14 -13.03
N ASN A 89 4.12 -2.42 -13.99
CA ASN A 89 4.48 -3.15 -15.21
C ASN A 89 5.05 -2.15 -16.21
N TRP A 90 6.25 -2.42 -16.71
CA TRP A 90 7.01 -1.47 -17.51
C TRP A 90 6.29 -1.09 -18.80
N GLY A 91 6.25 0.20 -19.14
CA GLY A 91 5.61 0.69 -20.35
C GLY A 91 4.11 0.96 -20.23
N SER A 92 3.47 0.60 -19.12
CA SER A 92 2.03 0.89 -18.90
C SER A 92 1.71 2.39 -18.84
N GLU A 93 2.67 3.24 -18.49
CA GLU A 93 2.63 4.69 -18.53
C GLU A 93 2.58 5.26 -19.96
N LYS A 94 3.09 4.52 -20.95
CA LYS A 94 3.19 4.97 -22.34
C LYS A 94 1.91 4.79 -23.13
N ASP A 95 1.02 3.88 -22.70
CA ASP A 95 -0.29 3.69 -23.33
C ASP A 95 -1.32 4.67 -22.73
N PRO A 96 -1.78 5.69 -23.47
CA PRO A 96 -2.76 6.64 -22.98
C PRO A 96 -4.12 6.02 -22.69
N ASN A 97 -4.47 4.90 -23.34
CA ASN A 97 -5.75 4.21 -23.18
C ASN A 97 -5.73 3.17 -22.08
N PHE A 98 -4.54 2.78 -21.62
CA PHE A 98 -4.39 1.83 -20.53
C PHE A 98 -4.76 2.46 -19.18
N ALA A 99 -5.59 1.77 -18.40
CA ALA A 99 -5.88 2.11 -17.02
C ALA A 99 -6.16 0.84 -16.22
N TYR A 100 -5.65 0.78 -14.98
CA TYR A 100 -6.06 -0.28 -14.06
C TYR A 100 -7.48 0.00 -13.55
N HIS A 101 -8.24 -1.08 -13.43
CA HIS A 101 -9.58 -1.03 -12.85
C HIS A 101 -9.49 -0.89 -11.33
N ASN A 102 -10.18 0.10 -10.76
CA ASN A 102 -10.10 0.42 -9.33
C ASN A 102 -11.06 -0.41 -8.45
N GLY A 103 -11.84 -1.31 -9.04
CA GLY A 103 -12.80 -2.16 -8.33
C GLY A 103 -14.10 -1.47 -7.89
N ASN A 104 -14.26 -0.17 -8.18
CA ASN A 104 -15.44 0.63 -7.80
C ASN A 104 -16.58 0.58 -8.84
N LYS A 105 -16.29 0.06 -10.03
CA LYS A 105 -17.26 -0.15 -11.12
C LYS A 105 -17.26 -1.63 -11.53
N GLU A 106 -18.16 -2.06 -12.40
CA GLU A 106 -18.16 -3.45 -12.88
C GLU A 106 -16.90 -3.77 -13.69
N PRO A 107 -16.31 -4.97 -13.58
CA PRO A 107 -16.60 -5.99 -12.55
C PRO A 107 -16.11 -5.52 -11.16
N ARG A 108 -17.02 -5.50 -10.19
CA ARG A 108 -16.71 -4.99 -8.85
C ARG A 108 -15.83 -5.95 -8.05
N GLY A 109 -15.05 -5.39 -7.12
CA GLY A 109 -14.15 -6.16 -6.27
C GLY A 109 -13.61 -5.32 -5.14
N PHE A 110 -12.29 -5.18 -5.08
CA PHE A 110 -11.57 -4.47 -4.01
C PHE A 110 -12.20 -3.11 -3.70
N GLY A 111 -12.16 -2.11 -4.58
CA GLY A 111 -12.61 -0.74 -4.22
C GLY A 111 -14.04 -0.62 -3.67
N GLN A 112 -15.03 -1.33 -4.24
CA GLN A 112 -16.44 -1.19 -3.83
C GLN A 112 -16.72 -1.76 -2.43
N PHE A 113 -16.07 -2.86 -2.06
CA PHE A 113 -16.33 -3.59 -0.82
C PHE A 113 -15.19 -3.49 0.20
N TYR A 114 -13.98 -3.14 -0.26
CA TYR A 114 -12.73 -3.16 0.49
C TYR A 114 -11.93 -1.88 0.21
N LYS A 115 -11.77 -1.03 1.23
CA LYS A 115 -11.00 0.22 1.15
C LYS A 115 -9.79 0.13 2.06
N ILE A 116 -8.66 0.73 1.65
CA ILE A 116 -7.62 1.06 2.61
C ILE A 116 -7.97 2.38 3.26
N SER A 117 -7.91 2.39 4.58
CA SER A 117 -8.24 3.54 5.41
C SER A 117 -7.01 3.93 6.22
N PHE A 118 -6.62 5.20 6.12
CA PHE A 118 -5.55 5.77 6.92
C PHE A 118 -6.15 6.49 8.11
N TRP A 119 -5.63 6.17 9.29
CA TRP A 119 -5.99 6.89 10.50
C TRP A 119 -5.15 8.15 10.62
N VAL A 120 -5.81 9.30 10.72
CA VAL A 120 -5.15 10.61 10.83
C VAL A 120 -5.58 11.31 12.11
N ARG A 121 -4.60 11.67 12.93
CA ARG A 121 -4.80 12.56 14.09
C ARG A 121 -4.53 14.00 13.67
N ARG A 122 -5.56 14.84 13.67
CA ARG A 122 -5.40 16.30 13.58
C ARG A 122 -5.97 16.89 14.86
N LEU A 123 -5.34 17.93 15.42
CA LEU A 123 -5.73 18.52 16.71
C LEU A 123 -7.25 18.59 16.85
N PHE A 124 -7.78 17.90 17.87
CA PHE A 124 -9.19 17.78 18.26
C PHE A 124 -10.14 16.90 17.42
N ARG A 125 -9.73 16.28 16.29
CA ARG A 125 -10.59 15.36 15.53
C ARG A 125 -9.84 14.20 14.86
N THR A 126 -10.49 13.03 14.82
CA THR A 126 -10.01 11.86 14.07
C THR A 126 -10.71 11.77 12.73
N TRP A 127 -9.94 11.44 11.69
CA TRP A 127 -10.44 11.31 10.32
C TRP A 127 -10.00 9.97 9.74
N ILE A 128 -10.86 9.41 8.89
CA ILE A 128 -10.51 8.28 8.03
C ILE A 128 -10.33 8.84 6.63
N VAL A 129 -9.14 8.63 6.06
CA VAL A 129 -8.88 8.88 4.64
C VAL A 129 -8.94 7.55 3.92
N SER A 130 -9.94 7.36 3.07
CA SER A 130 -9.97 6.21 2.16
C SER A 130 -9.33 6.59 0.83
N VAL A 131 -8.40 5.78 0.36
CA VAL A 131 -7.71 5.96 -0.93
C VAL A 131 -8.08 4.81 -1.84
N ASP A 132 -8.35 5.12 -3.11
CA ASP A 132 -8.53 4.11 -4.15
C ASP A 132 -7.37 4.10 -5.16
N MET A 133 -7.37 3.08 -6.03
CA MET A 133 -6.33 2.90 -7.05
C MET A 133 -6.29 4.02 -8.11
N SER A 134 -7.31 4.88 -8.19
CA SER A 134 -7.28 6.08 -9.05
C SER A 134 -6.53 7.25 -8.43
N HIS A 135 -5.91 7.07 -7.25
CA HIS A 135 -5.32 8.17 -6.46
C HIS A 135 -6.36 9.21 -6.00
N SER A 136 -7.64 8.82 -6.03
CA SER A 136 -8.69 9.63 -5.45
C SER A 136 -8.83 9.28 -3.97
N TYR A 137 -9.15 10.30 -3.15
CA TYR A 137 -9.34 10.11 -1.73
C TYR A 137 -10.63 10.78 -1.26
N THR A 138 -11.26 10.17 -0.26
CA THR A 138 -12.41 10.76 0.45
C THR A 138 -12.05 10.87 1.93
N ILE A 139 -12.37 12.02 2.53
CA ILE A 139 -12.14 12.30 3.94
C ILE A 139 -13.49 12.29 4.65
N GLU A 140 -13.66 11.35 5.58
CA GLU A 140 -14.90 11.22 6.36
C GLU A 140 -14.66 11.58 7.84
N PRO A 141 -15.49 12.46 8.44
CA PRO A 141 -15.41 12.77 9.86
C PRO A 141 -15.88 11.57 10.68
N ARG A 142 -15.12 11.22 11.74
CA ARG A 142 -15.65 10.36 12.79
C ARG A 142 -16.61 11.17 13.67
N ILE A 143 -17.82 10.65 13.85
CA ILE A 143 -18.77 11.11 14.89
C ILE A 143 -18.14 10.82 16.26
#